data_AF-A0A972M9E1-F1
#
_entry.id   AF-A0A972M9E1-F1
#
_cell.length_a   1.000
_cell.length_b   1.000
_cell.length_c   1.000
_cell.angle_alpha   90.00
_cell.angle_beta   90.00
_cell.angle_gamma   90.00
#
_symmetry.space_group_name_H-M   'P 1'
#
loop_
_entity.id
_entity.type
_entity.pdbx_description
1 polymer ?
#
loop_
_entity_poly.entity_id
_entity_poly.type
_entity_poly.pdbx_seq_one_letter_code
_entity_poly.pdbx_strand_id
1 'polypeptide(L)'
;MGRVISIVGLILIISAGVLAAVSVDYETQLKKQQEISFKYIKNAKEALEKGDKQQAIKFIKMAIKSYPDNKEAYKLLEQIYKSESSVKETKPLQPTKPQKPAATEEEEEEELGC
;
A
#
# COMPACT_ATOMS: atom_id res chain seq x y z
N MET A 1 -45.64 5.78 25.09
CA MET A 1 -44.28 5.20 24.90
C MET A 1 -44.25 4.25 23.70
N GLY A 2 -44.55 4.72 22.47
CA GLY A 2 -44.77 3.81 21.31
C GLY A 2 -44.11 4.21 19.99
N ARG A 3 -43.34 5.32 19.94
CA ARG A 3 -42.76 5.84 18.67
C ARG A 3 -41.24 5.71 18.55
N VAL A 4 -40.54 5.37 19.63
CA VAL A 4 -39.06 5.25 19.63
C VAL A 4 -38.56 3.88 19.17
N ILE A 5 -39.39 2.83 19.25
CA ILE A 5 -39.00 1.46 18.88
C ILE A 5 -38.91 1.29 17.35
N SER A 6 -39.65 2.09 16.58
CA SER A 6 -39.69 1.99 15.11
C SER A 6 -38.45 2.56 14.42
N ILE A 7 -37.76 3.53 15.04
CA ILE A 7 -36.57 4.18 14.46
C ILE A 7 -35.33 3.34 14.76
N VAL A 8 -35.24 2.76 15.97
CA VAL A 8 -34.12 1.87 16.35
C VAL A 8 -34.11 0.58 15.52
N GLY A 9 -35.29 0.06 15.16
CA GLY A 9 -35.42 -1.14 14.31
C GLY A 9 -34.97 -0.94 12.86
N LEU A 10 -35.14 0.25 12.29
CA LEU A 10 -34.71 0.56 10.91
C LEU A 10 -33.18 0.78 10.80
N ILE A 11 -32.54 1.27 11.86
CA ILE A 11 -31.10 1.53 11.87
C ILE A 11 -30.29 0.22 11.90
N LEU A 12 -30.83 -0.86 12.49
CA LEU A 12 -30.14 -2.15 12.59
C LEU A 12 -30.12 -2.99 11.30
N ILE A 13 -30.92 -2.64 10.28
CA ILE A 13 -30.98 -3.41 9.03
C ILE A 13 -29.95 -2.90 7.99
N ILE A 14 -29.39 -1.70 8.17
CA ILE A 14 -28.46 -1.10 7.21
C ILE A 14 -27.02 -1.65 7.36
N SER A 15 -26.69 -2.31 8.47
CA SER A 15 -25.32 -2.78 8.74
C SER A 15 -24.88 -4.04 7.96
N ALA A 16 -25.79 -4.78 7.32
CA ALA A 16 -25.45 -6.04 6.64
C ALA A 16 -25.12 -5.86 5.14
N GLY A 17 -25.60 -4.79 4.49
CA GLY A 17 -25.45 -4.60 3.04
C GLY A 17 -24.09 -4.09 2.59
N VAL A 18 -23.32 -3.44 3.47
CA VAL A 18 -22.05 -2.80 3.10
C VAL A 18 -20.89 -3.79 3.03
N LEU A 19 -20.99 -4.97 3.65
CA LEU A 19 -19.82 -5.86 3.77
C LEU A 19 -19.45 -6.60 2.47
N ALA A 20 -20.40 -6.80 1.55
CA ALA A 20 -20.19 -7.65 0.37
C ALA A 20 -19.59 -6.91 -0.85
N ALA A 21 -19.78 -5.59 -0.98
CA ALA A 21 -19.26 -4.84 -2.13
C ALA A 21 -17.77 -4.49 -1.99
N VAL A 22 -17.26 -4.35 -0.76
CA VAL A 22 -15.89 -3.88 -0.50
C VAL A 22 -14.83 -4.96 -0.74
N SER A 23 -15.22 -6.25 -0.74
CA SER A 23 -14.28 -7.38 -0.85
C SER A 23 -13.79 -7.64 -2.28
N VAL A 24 -14.56 -7.30 -3.32
CA VAL A 24 -14.18 -7.55 -4.72
C VAL A 24 -13.12 -6.55 -5.21
N ASP A 25 -13.27 -5.28 -4.85
CA ASP A 25 -12.30 -4.24 -5.23
C ASP A 25 -10.95 -4.41 -4.51
N TYR A 26 -10.97 -4.89 -3.27
CA TYR A 26 -9.76 -5.07 -2.47
C TYR A 26 -8.79 -6.09 -3.08
N GLU A 27 -9.29 -7.25 -3.50
CA GLU A 27 -8.48 -8.31 -4.13
C GLU A 27 -7.79 -7.82 -5.42
N THR A 28 -8.51 -7.03 -6.21
CA THR A 28 -7.98 -6.49 -7.48
C THR A 28 -6.89 -5.46 -7.23
N GLN A 29 -7.08 -4.57 -6.26
CA GLN A 29 -6.07 -3.59 -5.87
C GLN A 29 -4.84 -4.24 -5.25
N LEU A 30 -5.03 -5.29 -4.44
CA LEU A 30 -3.94 -6.04 -3.83
C LEU A 30 -3.07 -6.72 -4.89
N LYS A 31 -3.70 -7.39 -5.87
CA LYS A 31 -2.99 -8.03 -6.99
C LYS A 31 -2.18 -7.01 -7.80
N LYS A 32 -2.76 -5.84 -8.08
CA LYS A 32 -2.06 -4.77 -8.79
C LYS A 32 -0.83 -4.28 -8.01
N GLN A 33 -0.98 -4.06 -6.71
CA GLN A 33 0.13 -3.68 -5.83
C GLN A 33 1.23 -4.75 -5.79
N GLN A 34 0.85 -6.02 -5.70
CA GLN A 34 1.77 -7.16 -5.76
C GLN A 34 2.54 -7.19 -7.08
N GLU A 35 1.87 -7.04 -8.23
CA GLU A 35 2.52 -7.04 -9.54
C GLU A 35 3.54 -5.90 -9.68
N ILE A 36 3.17 -4.69 -9.26
CA ILE A 36 4.09 -3.54 -9.25
C ILE A 36 5.29 -3.83 -8.35
N SER A 37 5.07 -4.42 -7.18
CA SER A 37 6.12 -4.81 -6.26
C SER A 37 7.07 -5.85 -6.87
N PHE A 38 6.53 -6.88 -7.54
CA PHE A 38 7.32 -7.89 -8.24
C PHE A 38 8.17 -7.30 -9.37
N LYS A 39 7.62 -6.35 -10.13
CA LYS A 39 8.37 -5.63 -11.17
C LYS A 39 9.58 -4.90 -10.59
N TYR A 40 9.41 -4.22 -9.46
CA TYR A 40 10.52 -3.56 -8.78
C TYR A 40 11.52 -4.54 -8.20
N ILE A 41 11.09 -5.68 -7.64
CA ILE A 41 12.00 -6.75 -7.20
C ILE A 41 12.85 -7.27 -8.36
N LYS A 42 12.25 -7.50 -9.53
CA LYS A 42 12.97 -7.96 -10.72
C LYS A 42 14.08 -6.96 -11.12
N ASN A 43 13.73 -5.67 -11.20
CA ASN A 43 14.72 -4.62 -11.50
C ASN A 43 15.82 -4.53 -10.43
N ALA A 44 15.47 -4.75 -9.15
CA ALA A 44 16.46 -4.78 -8.08
C ALA A 44 17.45 -5.94 -8.25
N LYS A 45 16.97 -7.14 -8.60
CA LYS A 45 17.82 -8.30 -8.87
C LYS A 45 18.75 -8.03 -10.06
N GLU A 46 18.24 -7.47 -11.15
CA GLU A 46 19.06 -7.10 -12.31
C GLU A 46 20.13 -6.07 -11.94
N ALA A 47 19.80 -5.08 -11.10
CA ALA A 47 20.76 -4.12 -10.59
C ALA A 47 21.84 -4.78 -9.71
N LEU A 48 21.48 -5.77 -8.88
CA LEU A 48 22.44 -6.56 -8.10
C LEU A 48 23.36 -7.39 -8.98
N GLU A 49 22.85 -8.01 -10.05
CA GLU A 49 23.65 -8.76 -11.03
C GLU A 49 24.66 -7.86 -11.75
N LYS A 50 24.30 -6.59 -11.96
CA LYS A 50 25.19 -5.55 -12.51
C LYS A 50 26.15 -4.95 -11.46
N GLY A 51 26.03 -5.34 -10.19
CA GLY A 51 26.81 -4.78 -9.09
C GLY A 51 26.35 -3.40 -8.58
N ASP A 52 25.27 -2.85 -9.12
CA ASP A 52 24.70 -1.56 -8.71
C ASP A 52 23.77 -1.74 -7.50
N LYS A 53 24.38 -1.89 -6.32
CA LYS A 53 23.66 -2.06 -5.05
C LYS A 53 22.78 -0.86 -4.69
N GLN A 54 23.21 0.36 -4.99
CA GLN A 54 22.46 1.57 -4.65
C GLN A 54 21.14 1.63 -5.42
N GLN A 55 21.19 1.31 -6.72
CA GLN A 55 20.01 1.22 -7.54
C GLN A 55 19.10 0.05 -7.14
N ALA A 56 19.68 -1.09 -6.74
CA ALA A 56 18.91 -2.20 -6.19
C ALA A 56 18.12 -1.81 -4.93
N ILE A 57 18.75 -1.10 -3.98
CA ILE A 57 18.08 -0.59 -2.78
C ILE A 57 16.93 0.36 -3.15
N LYS A 58 17.13 1.24 -4.13
CA LYS A 58 16.08 2.14 -4.61
C LYS A 58 14.88 1.37 -5.14
N PHE A 59 15.12 0.35 -5.97
CA PHE A 59 14.06 -0.52 -6.48
C PHE A 59 13.35 -1.29 -5.36
N ILE A 60 14.08 -1.86 -4.40
CA ILE A 60 13.49 -2.58 -3.26
C ILE A 60 12.62 -1.65 -2.39
N LYS A 61 13.04 -0.41 -2.16
CA LYS A 61 12.23 0.59 -1.45
C LYS A 61 10.93 0.91 -2.19
N MET A 62 10.97 1.00 -3.52
CA MET A 62 9.75 1.16 -4.32
C MET A 62 8.86 -0.08 -4.23
N ALA A 63 9.44 -1.30 -4.24
CA ALA A 63 8.69 -2.54 -4.07
C ALA A 63 7.93 -2.60 -2.73
N ILE A 64 8.58 -2.19 -1.63
CA ILE A 64 7.98 -2.10 -0.30
C ILE A 64 6.91 -1.02 -0.25
N LYS A 65 7.15 0.14 -0.86
CA LYS A 65 6.16 1.22 -0.93
C LYS A 65 4.90 0.80 -1.70
N SER A 66 5.07 0.02 -2.77
CA SER A 66 3.96 -0.47 -3.59
C SER A 66 3.21 -1.64 -2.98
N TYR A 67 3.89 -2.51 -2.22
CA TYR A 67 3.25 -3.61 -1.48
C TYR A 67 4.00 -3.84 -0.15
N PRO A 68 3.53 -3.22 0.95
CA PRO A 68 4.23 -3.26 2.24
C PRO A 68 4.32 -4.64 2.89
N ASP A 69 3.53 -5.61 2.46
CA ASP A 69 3.55 -7.00 2.94
C ASP A 69 4.47 -7.91 2.10
N ASN A 70 5.24 -7.36 1.17
CA ASN A 70 6.16 -8.14 0.35
C ASN A 70 7.36 -8.66 1.15
N LYS A 71 7.25 -9.87 1.70
CA LYS A 71 8.33 -10.55 2.44
C LYS A 71 9.63 -10.69 1.63
N GLU A 72 9.54 -10.85 0.31
CA GLU A 72 10.72 -10.98 -0.55
C GLU A 72 11.50 -9.66 -0.63
N ALA A 73 10.79 -8.53 -0.74
CA ALA A 73 11.43 -7.22 -0.77
C ALA A 73 12.24 -6.94 0.51
N TYR A 74 11.69 -7.25 1.69
CA TYR A 74 12.43 -7.12 2.95
C TYR A 74 13.60 -8.10 3.05
N LYS A 75 13.44 -9.35 2.58
CA LYS A 75 14.55 -10.32 2.56
C LYS A 75 15.70 -9.84 1.69
N LEU A 76 15.41 -9.30 0.51
CA LEU A 76 16.44 -8.74 -0.38
C LEU A 76 17.13 -7.53 0.27
N LEU A 77 16.36 -6.65 0.90
CA LEU A 77 16.90 -5.51 1.63
C LEU A 77 17.85 -5.96 2.76
N GLU A 78 17.42 -6.95 3.55
CA GLU A 78 18.22 -7.52 4.62
C GLU A 78 19.49 -8.20 4.08
N GLN A 79 19.41 -8.93 2.97
CA GLN A 79 20.58 -9.54 2.34
C GLN A 79 21.61 -8.51 1.89
N ILE A 80 21.15 -7.42 1.26
CA ILE A 80 22.02 -6.31 0.89
C ILE A 80 22.66 -5.70 2.13
N TYR A 81 21.88 -5.39 3.16
CA TYR A 81 22.40 -4.82 4.40
C TYR A 81 23.29 -5.78 5.19
N LYS A 82 23.07 -7.09 5.16
CA LYS A 82 24.00 -8.07 5.75
C LYS A 82 25.31 -8.12 4.99
N SER A 83 25.27 -8.02 3.66
CA SER A 83 26.48 -7.86 2.84
C SER A 83 27.21 -6.54 3.12
N GLU A 84 26.46 -5.49 3.48
CA GLU A 84 26.96 -4.16 3.83
C GLU A 84 27.31 -4.03 5.31
N SER A 85 26.79 -4.85 6.23
CA SER A 85 27.05 -4.71 7.68
C SER A 85 28.43 -5.24 8.06
N SER A 86 29.07 -6.00 7.17
CA SER A 86 30.54 -6.11 7.14
C SER A 86 31.24 -4.76 6.88
N VAL A 87 30.50 -3.71 6.53
CA VAL A 87 30.90 -2.34 6.14
C VAL A 87 29.86 -1.28 6.62
N LYS A 88 29.65 -1.17 7.94
CA LYS A 88 28.97 -0.03 8.62
C LYS A 88 27.51 0.28 8.25
N GLU A 89 26.63 -0.27 9.10
CA GLU A 89 25.43 0.34 9.70
C GLU A 89 24.87 1.63 9.04
N THR A 90 23.76 1.51 8.31
CA THR A 90 22.85 2.65 8.10
C THR A 90 21.40 2.29 8.45
N LYS A 91 20.86 3.16 9.29
CA LYS A 91 19.60 3.14 10.04
C LYS A 91 18.37 2.71 9.21
N PRO A 92 17.49 1.81 9.72
CA PRO A 92 16.27 1.42 9.01
C PRO A 92 15.22 2.55 9.03
N LEU A 93 14.70 2.89 7.85
CA LEU A 93 13.49 3.70 7.69
C LEU A 93 12.29 2.80 7.99
N GLN A 94 11.61 3.12 9.09
CA GLN A 94 10.44 2.40 9.58
C GLN A 94 9.30 2.44 8.54
N PRO A 95 8.55 1.34 8.33
CA PRO A 95 7.36 1.35 7.49
C PRO A 95 6.24 2.09 8.22
N THR A 96 5.96 3.33 7.81
CA THR A 96 4.74 4.03 8.19
C THR A 96 3.53 3.34 7.54
N LYS A 97 2.59 2.92 8.38
CA LYS A 97 1.29 2.27 8.10
C LYS A 97 0.64 2.72 6.77
N PRO A 98 -0.10 1.81 6.08
CA PRO A 98 -0.91 2.17 4.92
C PRO A 98 -1.93 3.26 5.27
N GLN A 99 -1.86 4.39 4.58
CA GLN A 99 -2.94 5.37 4.60
C GLN A 99 -4.09 4.80 3.77
N LYS A 100 -5.18 4.49 4.47
CA LYS A 100 -6.55 4.41 3.94
C LYS A 100 -6.75 5.58 2.97
N PRO A 101 -7.18 5.36 1.72
CA PRO A 101 -7.63 6.46 0.87
C PRO A 101 -8.80 7.14 1.58
N ALA A 102 -8.57 8.36 2.05
CA ALA A 102 -9.63 9.25 2.48
C ALA A 102 -10.46 9.57 1.23
N ALA A 103 -11.75 9.26 1.32
CA ALA A 103 -12.76 9.86 0.48
C ALA A 103 -13.02 11.29 0.99
N THR A 104 -13.11 12.24 0.06
CA THR A 104 -13.84 13.52 0.09
C THR A 104 -13.78 14.00 -1.37
N GLU A 105 -14.83 13.91 -2.18
CA GLU A 105 -16.05 14.75 -2.21
C GLU A 105 -15.77 16.24 -2.47
N GLU A 106 -16.50 16.77 -3.47
CA GLU A 106 -16.97 18.16 -3.68
C GLU A 106 -15.95 19.17 -4.26
N GLU A 107 -16.13 19.58 -5.53
CA GLU A 107 -16.88 20.76 -6.03
C GLU A 107 -16.05 22.05 -5.99
N GLU A 108 -15.74 22.61 -7.16
CA GLU A 108 -15.68 24.07 -7.36
C GLU A 108 -15.90 24.38 -8.86
N GLU A 109 -16.96 25.15 -9.11
CA GLU A 109 -17.28 25.76 -10.39
C GLU A 109 -16.22 26.81 -10.74
N GLU A 110 -15.62 26.76 -11.93
CA GLU A 110 -14.95 27.92 -12.51
C GLU A 110 -15.91 28.61 -13.49
N GLU A 111 -16.55 29.67 -13.02
CA GLU A 111 -17.08 30.72 -13.88
C GLU A 111 -15.92 31.40 -14.62
N LEU A 112 -15.82 31.15 -15.93
CA LEU A 112 -14.93 31.90 -16.81
C LEU A 112 -15.65 33.14 -17.33
N GLY A 113 -15.37 34.26 -16.69
CA GLY A 113 -15.58 35.59 -17.27
C GLY A 113 -14.53 35.91 -18.34
N CYS A 114 -15.00 36.39 -19.48
CA CYS A 114 -14.33 37.30 -20.41
C CYS A 114 -15.41 38.14 -21.11
#